data_AF-A0A0L8G4G8-F1
#
_entry.id   AF-A0A0L8G4G8-F1
#
_cell.length_a   1.000
_cell.length_b   1.000
_cell.length_c   1.000
_cell.angle_alpha   90.00
_cell.angle_beta   90.00
_cell.angle_gamma   90.00
#
_symmetry.space_group_name_H-M   'P 1'
#
loop_
_entity.id
_entity.type
_entity.pdbx_description
1 polymer ?
#
loop_
_entity_poly.entity_id
_entity_poly.type
_entity_poly.pdbx_seq_one_letter_code
_entity_poly.pdbx_strand_id
1 'polypeptide(L)'
;MQTTAATGGPEMADTETMMKQFREFLSSYNKLSSMCFIDCVNDFTTRQVLDKESSCAINCMEKYLKMTQRITQRFQEYQLLQQGNTGPSIRDLTSPK
;
A
#
# COMPACT_ATOMS: atom_id res chain seq x y z
N MET A 1 -53.84 -17.49 -3.96
CA MET A 1 -53.83 -16.20 -4.69
C MET A 1 -52.78 -15.32 -4.02
N GLN A 2 -51.69 -15.06 -4.76
CA GLN A 2 -50.66 -13.99 -4.69
C GLN A 2 -50.04 -13.65 -3.31
N THR A 3 -48.73 -13.80 -3.00
CA THR A 3 -47.44 -13.38 -3.63
C THR A 3 -47.27 -11.88 -3.92
N THR A 4 -46.53 -11.17 -3.07
CA THR A 4 -45.81 -9.89 -3.32
C THR A 4 -44.61 -9.83 -2.34
N ALA A 5 -43.33 -9.95 -2.71
CA ALA A 5 -42.43 -9.10 -3.53
C ALA A 5 -41.84 -7.86 -2.79
N ALA A 6 -40.59 -8.02 -2.32
CA ALA A 6 -39.40 -7.14 -2.29
C ALA A 6 -39.43 -5.66 -1.83
N THR A 7 -38.59 -5.36 -0.81
CA THR A 7 -37.63 -4.22 -0.69
C THR A 7 -36.53 -4.68 0.30
N GLY A 8 -35.21 -4.72 0.10
CA GLY A 8 -34.31 -4.12 -0.89
C GLY A 8 -33.18 -3.32 -0.19
N GLY A 9 -32.13 -3.99 0.33
CA GLY A 9 -30.80 -3.41 0.72
C GLY A 9 -30.36 -3.58 2.20
N PRO A 10 -29.04 -3.66 2.55
CA PRO A 10 -27.82 -3.67 1.74
C PRO A 10 -26.93 -4.93 1.96
N GLU A 11 -26.73 -5.77 0.94
CA GLU A 11 -25.79 -6.93 1.02
C GLU A 11 -24.96 -7.11 -0.28
N MET A 12 -24.62 -6.01 -0.97
CA MET A 12 -23.86 -6.05 -2.23
C MET A 12 -22.59 -5.19 -2.24
N ALA A 13 -22.25 -4.52 -1.13
CA ALA A 13 -21.03 -3.69 -1.05
C ALA A 13 -19.76 -4.46 -0.63
N ASP A 14 -19.91 -5.66 -0.05
CA ASP A 14 -18.80 -6.38 0.58
C ASP A 14 -17.93 -7.11 -0.44
N THR A 15 -18.53 -7.87 -1.36
CA THR A 15 -17.77 -8.69 -2.32
C THR A 15 -17.01 -7.84 -3.34
N GLU A 16 -17.60 -6.77 -3.87
CA GLU A 16 -16.91 -5.87 -4.82
C GLU A 16 -15.73 -5.16 -4.14
N THR A 17 -15.93 -4.66 -2.91
CA THR A 17 -14.88 -4.03 -2.11
C THR A 17 -13.77 -5.02 -1.78
N MET A 18 -14.10 -6.23 -1.34
CA MET A 18 -13.12 -7.31 -1.11
C MET A 18 -12.32 -7.62 -2.36
N MET A 19 -12.97 -7.76 -3.52
CA MET A 19 -12.29 -8.03 -4.79
C MET A 19 -11.34 -6.90 -5.17
N LYS A 20 -11.74 -5.64 -4.93
CA LYS A 20 -10.88 -4.48 -5.13
C LYS A 20 -9.66 -4.51 -4.20
N GLN A 21 -9.86 -4.74 -2.90
CA GLN A 21 -8.77 -4.83 -1.92
C GLN A 21 -7.79 -5.97 -2.25
N PHE A 22 -8.29 -7.10 -2.72
CA PHE A 22 -7.44 -8.22 -3.13
C PHE A 22 -6.60 -7.87 -4.38
N ARG A 23 -7.18 -7.18 -5.36
CA ARG A 23 -6.44 -6.69 -6.55
C ARG A 23 -5.35 -5.70 -6.16
N GLU A 24 -5.65 -4.76 -5.26
CA GLU A 24 -4.68 -3.79 -4.74
C GLU A 24 -3.54 -4.47 -3.97
N PHE A 25 -3.87 -5.49 -3.18
CA PHE A 25 -2.89 -6.32 -2.49
C PHE A 25 -1.94 -7.03 -3.48
N LEU A 26 -2.49 -7.72 -4.49
CA LEU A 26 -1.67 -8.41 -5.49
C LEU A 26 -0.77 -7.45 -6.28
N SER A 27 -1.29 -6.28 -6.65
CA SER A 27 -0.48 -5.25 -7.29
C SER A 27 0.67 -4.79 -6.40
N SER A 28 0.42 -4.62 -5.10
CA SER A 28 1.44 -4.22 -4.13
C SER A 28 2.47 -5.32 -3.90
N TYR A 29 2.03 -6.58 -3.83
CA TYR A 29 2.90 -7.75 -3.73
C TYR A 29 3.86 -7.87 -4.92
N ASN A 30 3.35 -7.71 -6.15
CA ASN A 30 4.18 -7.77 -7.36
C ASN A 30 5.20 -6.63 -7.40
N LYS A 31 4.81 -5.42 -6.98
CA LYS A 31 5.73 -4.28 -6.91
C LYS A 31 6.83 -4.51 -5.86
N LEU A 32 6.45 -4.99 -4.69
CA LEU A 32 7.37 -5.27 -3.60
C LEU A 32 8.37 -6.36 -3.97
N SER A 33 7.88 -7.48 -4.52
CA SER A 33 8.74 -8.59 -4.96
C SER A 33 9.73 -8.15 -6.04
N SER A 34 9.29 -7.37 -7.03
CA SER A 34 10.20 -6.82 -8.05
C SER A 34 11.27 -5.90 -7.46
N MET A 35 10.89 -4.99 -6.55
CA MET A 35 11.85 -4.08 -5.89
C MET A 35 12.90 -4.87 -5.10
N CYS A 36 12.46 -5.76 -4.20
CA CYS A 36 13.39 -6.50 -3.36
C CYS A 36 14.25 -7.48 -4.17
N PHE A 37 13.74 -8.03 -5.28
CA PHE A 37 14.57 -8.83 -6.18
C PHE A 37 15.71 -8.02 -6.77
N ILE A 38 15.42 -6.83 -7.32
CA ILE A 38 16.42 -5.94 -7.93
C ILE A 38 17.46 -5.48 -6.89
N ASP A 39 17.02 -5.17 -5.68
CA ASP A 39 17.90 -4.62 -4.64
C ASP A 39 18.75 -5.69 -3.94
N CYS A 40 18.24 -6.92 -3.81
CA CYS A 40 18.85 -7.95 -2.97
C CYS A 40 19.49 -9.11 -3.72
N VAL A 41 18.98 -9.50 -4.89
CA VAL A 41 19.53 -10.63 -5.66
C VAL A 41 20.61 -10.11 -6.59
N ASN A 42 21.86 -10.37 -6.20
CA ASN A 42 23.04 -9.79 -6.87
C ASN A 42 24.13 -10.83 -7.18
N ASP A 43 24.00 -12.06 -6.67
CA ASP A 43 24.93 -13.14 -7.00
C ASP A 43 24.26 -14.15 -7.95
N PHE A 44 24.77 -14.21 -9.18
CA PHE A 44 24.26 -15.10 -10.22
C PHE A 44 25.18 -16.30 -10.48
N THR A 45 26.08 -16.63 -9.54
CA THR A 45 26.99 -17.78 -9.67
C THR A 45 26.33 -19.11 -9.30
N THR A 46 25.19 -19.08 -8.60
CA THR A 46 24.44 -20.28 -8.22
C THR A 46 22.95 -20.13 -8.52
N ARG A 47 22.22 -21.25 -8.57
CA ARG A 47 20.74 -21.26 -8.68
C ARG A 47 20.03 -21.16 -7.33
N GLN A 48 20.77 -21.00 -6.24
CA GLN A 48 20.24 -20.94 -4.88
C GLN A 48 20.28 -19.49 -4.39
N VAL A 49 19.25 -19.09 -3.63
CA VAL A 49 19.26 -17.79 -2.93
C VAL A 49 20.22 -17.91 -1.76
N LEU A 50 21.23 -17.04 -1.71
CA LEU A 50 22.21 -17.06 -0.63
C LEU A 50 21.59 -16.52 0.67
N ASP A 51 22.12 -16.94 1.82
CA ASP A 51 21.63 -16.47 3.14
C ASP A 51 21.65 -14.94 3.27
N LYS A 52 22.64 -14.28 2.64
CA LYS A 52 22.75 -12.81 2.58
C LYS A 52 21.61 -12.18 1.77
N GLU A 53 21.26 -12.76 0.63
CA GLU A 53 20.18 -12.29 -0.24
C GLU A 53 18.81 -12.52 0.42
N SER A 54 18.63 -13.68 1.08
CA SER A 54 17.45 -14.00 1.88
C SER A 54 17.26 -13.00 3.02
N SER A 55 18.32 -12.75 3.80
CA SER A 55 18.31 -11.75 4.87
C SER A 55 18.04 -10.34 4.34
N CYS A 56 18.61 -9.98 3.18
CA CYS A 56 18.32 -8.71 2.53
C CYS A 56 16.84 -8.59 2.14
N ALA A 57 16.27 -9.62 1.50
CA ALA A 57 14.88 -9.60 1.03
C ALA A 57 13.87 -9.43 2.19
N ILE A 58 14.10 -10.10 3.33
CA ILE A 58 13.28 -9.94 4.54
C ILE A 58 13.37 -8.50 5.05
N ASN A 59 14.59 -7.95 5.16
CA ASN A 59 14.79 -6.57 5.60
C ASN A 59 14.20 -5.55 4.62
N CYS A 60 14.28 -5.81 3.31
CA CYS A 60 13.68 -4.98 2.26
C CYS A 60 12.16 -4.92 2.42
N MET A 61 11.51 -6.07 2.59
CA MET A 61 10.08 -6.16 2.86
C MET A 61 9.68 -5.36 4.11
N GLU A 62 10.35 -5.59 5.23
CA GLU A 62 10.05 -4.88 6.47
C GLU A 62 10.20 -3.36 6.32
N LYS A 63 11.29 -2.92 5.69
CA LYS A 63 11.53 -1.49 5.44
C LYS A 63 10.44 -0.90 4.56
N TYR A 64 10.06 -1.58 3.48
CA TYR A 64 9.01 -1.12 2.58
C TYR A 64 7.67 -0.97 3.29
N LEU A 65 7.27 -1.95 4.09
CA LEU A 65 6.01 -1.93 4.83
C LEU A 65 6.01 -0.82 5.90
N LYS A 66 7.09 -0.70 6.68
CA LYS A 66 7.26 0.37 7.68
C LYS A 66 7.26 1.76 7.02
N MET A 67 7.93 1.90 5.88
CA MET A 67 7.95 3.15 5.09
C MET A 67 6.55 3.50 4.59
N THR A 68 5.84 2.54 3.98
CA THR A 68 4.49 2.75 3.44
C THR A 68 3.53 3.21 4.55
N GLN A 69 3.58 2.58 5.73
CA GLN A 69 2.78 3.00 6.89
C GLN A 69 3.10 4.44 7.33
N ARG A 70 4.38 4.80 7.41
CA ARG A 70 4.81 6.16 7.78
C ARG A 70 4.35 7.20 6.76
N ILE A 71 4.46 6.90 5.46
CA ILE A 71 3.99 7.78 4.39
C ILE A 71 2.47 7.99 4.51
N THR A 72 1.70 6.91 4.69
CA THR A 72 0.25 7.00 4.89
C THR A 72 -0.11 7.86 6.09
N GLN A 73 0.58 7.70 7.21
CA GLN A 73 0.35 8.52 8.42
C GLN A 73 0.55 10.01 8.12
N ARG A 74 1.68 10.39 7.52
CA ARG A 74 1.94 11.81 7.18
C ARG A 74 0.97 12.36 6.13
N PHE A 75 0.56 11.53 5.19
CA PHE A 75 -0.44 11.93 4.20
C PHE A 75 -1.81 12.18 4.83
N GLN A 76 -2.23 11.35 5.78
CA GLN A 76 -3.47 11.55 6.55
C GLN A 76 -3.41 12.82 7.41
N GLU A 77 -2.30 13.05 8.13
CA GLU A 77 -2.07 14.29 8.88
C GLU A 77 -2.24 15.52 7.98
N TYR A 78 -1.64 15.49 6.78
CA TYR A 78 -1.74 16.57 5.80
C TYR A 78 -3.17 16.80 5.28
N GLN A 79 -3.93 15.74 5.03
CA GLN A 79 -5.33 15.87 4.60
C GLN A 79 -6.21 16.51 5.68
N LEU A 80 -5.99 16.18 6.95
CA LEU A 80 -6.72 16.78 8.07
C LEU A 80 -6.42 18.28 8.21
N LEU A 81 -5.16 18.69 8.02
CA LEU A 81 -4.77 20.11 8.05
C LEU A 81 -5.43 20.91 6.92
N GLN A 82 -5.57 20.34 5.72
CA GLN A 82 -6.25 21.00 4.60
C GLN A 82 -7.77 21.16 4.79
N GLN A 83 -8.42 20.23 5.51
CA GLN A 83 -9.86 20.28 5.75
C GLN A 83 -10.26 21.27 6.85
N GLY A 84 -9.33 21.67 7.73
CA GLY A 84 -9.61 22.44 8.94
C GLY A 84 -9.65 23.97 8.80
N ASN A 85 -8.89 24.57 7.88
CA ASN A 85 -8.92 26.01 7.54
C ASN A 85 -7.87 26.24 6.45
N THR A 86 -8.02 27.27 5.61
CA THR A 86 -7.01 27.70 4.63
C THR A 86 -5.58 27.70 5.22
N GLY A 87 -4.79 26.67 4.90
CA GLY A 87 -3.41 26.46 5.37
C GLY A 87 -2.42 26.47 4.19
N PRO A 88 -1.14 26.78 4.43
CA PRO A 88 -0.25 27.31 3.41
C PRO A 88 0.03 26.29 2.30
N SER A 89 0.28 26.81 1.10
CA SER A 89 0.55 26.00 -0.09
C SER A 89 1.82 25.18 0.13
N ILE A 90 1.93 24.00 -0.51
CA ILE A 90 3.14 23.13 -0.50
C ILE A 90 4.44 23.92 -0.70
N ARG A 91 4.40 25.05 -1.43
CA ARG A 91 5.54 25.96 -1.66
C ARG A 91 6.15 26.50 -0.36
N ASP A 92 5.37 26.66 0.70
CA ASP A 92 5.78 27.26 1.97
C ASP A 92 6.50 26.26 2.91
N LEU A 93 6.27 24.94 2.73
CA LEU A 93 6.89 23.88 3.56
C LEU A 93 8.22 23.37 2.99
N THR A 94 8.48 23.57 1.70
CA THR A 94 9.75 23.24 1.04
C THR A 94 10.78 24.36 1.11
N SER A 95 10.46 25.49 1.75
CA SER A 95 11.40 26.59 1.89
C SER A 95 12.38 26.27 3.03
N PRO A 96 13.69 26.09 2.76
CA PRO A 96 14.66 25.96 3.81
C PRO A 96 14.74 27.29 4.56
N LYS A 97 14.54 27.25 5.87
CA LYS A 97 15.01 28.30 6.76
C LYS A 97 16.33 27.86 7.36
#